data_AF-A0A1B1U5I1-F1
#
_entry.id   AF-A0A1B1U5I1-F1
#
_cell.length_a   1.000
_cell.length_b   1.000
_cell.length_c   1.000
_cell.angle_alpha   90.00
_cell.angle_beta   90.00
_cell.angle_gamma   90.00
#
_symmetry.space_group_name_H-M   'P 1'
#
loop_
_entity.id
_entity.type
_entity.pdbx_description
1 polymer ?
#
loop_
_entity_poly.entity_id
_entity_poly.type
_entity_poly.pdbx_seq_one_letter_code
_entity_poly.pdbx_strand_id
1 'polypeptide(L)'
;MLETLALQKKKIESKSDREIQSYIDSFSKEKQEKIRAENKIFGITLGSLGLTSDTMFNLGKTAVRSTLLVTAGPKYNITRQEWSPAFQDGFYIGMPVGIGVMFKGASSAFDTSFVMPIGLEASYKLGGGGFGFTIGTKYEFALEELGTLHIADVYAGIHLSTFFFSVGYIFFSKQNITLFNRSFETDPLSGGFSFQFAVRM
;
A
#
# COMPACT_ATOMS: atom_id res chain seq x y z
N MET A 1 32.17 28.91 16.58
CA MET A 1 31.90 27.49 16.23
C MET A 1 33.12 26.60 16.46
N LEU A 2 34.29 26.96 15.93
CA LEU A 2 35.56 26.23 16.17
C LEU A 2 35.99 26.22 17.65
N GLU A 3 35.86 27.34 18.35
CA GLU A 3 36.19 27.44 19.79
C GLU A 3 35.28 26.57 20.67
N THR A 4 34.02 26.44 20.27
CA THR A 4 33.01 25.62 20.97
C THR A 4 33.31 24.13 20.84
N LEU A 5 33.76 23.71 19.65
CA LEU A 5 34.21 22.33 19.37
C LEU A 5 35.52 21.99 20.10
N ALA A 6 36.45 22.95 20.18
CA ALA A 6 37.71 22.79 20.92
C ALA A 6 37.49 22.61 22.43
N LEU A 7 36.54 23.36 23.01
CA LEU A 7 36.16 23.22 24.42
C LEU A 7 35.49 21.89 24.73
N GLN A 8 34.63 21.40 23.81
CA GLN A 8 33.99 20.09 23.95
C GLN A 8 35.00 18.94 23.83
N LYS A 9 35.96 19.04 22.91
CA LYS A 9 37.04 18.06 22.75
C LYS A 9 37.87 17.94 24.05
N LYS A 10 38.29 19.06 24.62
CA LYS A 10 39.10 19.08 25.85
C LYS A 10 38.36 18.53 27.06
N LYS A 11 37.03 18.67 27.10
CA LYS A 11 36.14 18.14 28.15
C LYS A 11 35.89 16.64 28.03
N ILE A 12 36.08 16.07 26.84
CA ILE A 12 35.95 14.63 26.57
C ILE A 12 37.30 13.93 26.83
N GLU A 13 38.42 14.56 26.44
CA GLU A 13 39.77 14.04 26.70
C GLU A 13 40.15 14.01 28.18
N SER A 14 39.47 14.79 29.04
CA SER A 14 39.67 14.77 30.50
C SER A 14 38.84 13.71 31.23
N LYS A 15 38.05 12.90 30.52
CA LYS A 15 37.19 11.87 31.10
C LYS A 15 37.86 10.50 31.01
N SER A 16 37.55 9.63 31.96
CA SER A 16 38.04 8.25 31.90
C SER A 16 37.42 7.49 30.72
N ASP A 17 38.12 6.48 30.20
CA ASP A 17 37.64 5.65 29.07
C ASP A 17 36.23 5.09 29.31
N ARG A 18 35.89 4.81 30.58
CA ARG A 18 34.57 4.30 31.00
C ARG A 18 33.46 5.35 30.87
N GLU A 19 33.77 6.62 31.13
CA GLU A 19 32.84 7.73 30.96
C GLU A 19 32.69 8.15 29.50
N ILE A 20 33.75 8.00 28.69
CA ILE A 20 33.71 8.20 27.24
C ILE A 20 32.81 7.14 26.61
N GLN A 21 32.94 5.87 27.01
CA GLN A 21 32.09 4.79 26.52
C GLN A 21 30.62 5.01 26.91
N SER A 22 30.33 5.37 28.17
CA SER A 22 28.98 5.72 28.61
C SER A 22 28.40 6.92 27.85
N TYR A 23 29.23 7.90 27.49
CA TYR A 23 28.79 9.05 26.71
C TYR A 23 28.45 8.65 25.26
N ILE A 24 29.29 7.84 24.61
CA ILE A 24 29.04 7.29 23.27
C ILE A 24 27.78 6.42 23.26
N ASP A 25 27.58 5.58 24.27
CA ASP A 25 26.41 4.70 24.37
C ASP A 25 25.13 5.51 24.61
N SER A 26 25.19 6.56 25.43
CA SER A 26 24.06 7.46 25.67
C SER A 26 23.68 8.27 24.42
N PHE A 27 24.67 8.76 23.67
CA PHE A 27 24.47 9.52 22.45
C PHE A 27 23.92 8.64 21.30
N SER A 28 24.41 7.39 21.22
CA SER A 28 23.91 6.37 20.30
C SER A 28 22.44 6.03 20.58
N LYS A 29 22.07 5.86 21.86
CA LYS A 29 20.69 5.61 22.30
C LYS A 29 19.76 6.79 22.03
N GLU A 30 20.18 8.01 22.37
CA GLU A 30 19.39 9.22 22.15
C GLU A 30 19.14 9.47 20.66
N LYS A 31 20.15 9.23 19.81
CA LYS A 31 20.00 9.31 18.34
C LYS A 31 19.09 8.22 17.79
N GLN A 32 19.18 6.99 18.30
CA GLN A 32 18.26 5.91 17.93
C GLN A 32 16.81 6.19 18.38
N GLU A 33 16.61 6.71 19.59
CA GLU A 33 15.28 7.10 20.09
C GLU A 33 14.70 8.27 19.30
N LYS A 34 15.52 9.23 18.88
CA LYS A 34 15.10 10.34 18.03
C LYS A 34 14.70 9.88 16.63
N ILE A 35 15.46 8.97 16.00
CA ILE A 35 15.08 8.33 14.73
C ILE A 35 13.80 7.49 14.90
N ARG A 36 13.64 6.80 16.03
CA ARG A 36 12.43 6.02 16.34
C ARG A 36 11.21 6.90 16.61
N ALA A 37 11.40 8.09 17.17
CA ALA A 37 10.37 9.09 17.38
C ALA A 37 10.00 9.79 16.06
N GLU A 38 10.97 10.09 15.18
CA GLU A 38 10.74 10.67 13.86
C GLU A 38 10.06 9.67 12.91
N ASN A 39 10.45 8.39 12.92
CA ASN A 39 9.80 7.32 12.15
C ASN A 39 8.43 6.88 12.72
N LYS A 40 8.11 7.22 13.97
CA LYS A 40 6.78 7.01 14.56
C LYS A 40 5.73 7.94 13.97
N ILE A 41 6.12 9.05 13.33
CA ILE A 41 5.20 10.12 12.94
C ILE A 41 4.56 9.85 11.57
N PHE A 42 5.20 9.10 10.65
CA PHE A 42 4.61 8.78 9.35
C PHE A 42 5.22 7.51 8.73
N GLY A 43 4.54 6.37 8.89
CA GLY A 43 4.94 5.12 8.26
C GLY A 43 4.45 5.06 6.82
N ILE A 44 5.22 5.63 5.88
CA ILE A 44 4.96 5.43 4.44
C ILE A 44 5.45 4.02 4.09
N THR A 45 4.53 3.17 3.66
CA THR A 45 4.86 1.86 3.10
C THR A 45 5.02 2.02 1.60
N LEU A 46 6.20 1.72 1.06
CA LEU A 46 6.32 1.41 -0.37
C LEU A 46 5.47 0.17 -0.58
N GLY A 47 4.35 0.32 -1.28
CA GLY A 47 3.29 -0.67 -1.28
C GLY A 47 3.70 -1.91 -2.07
N SER A 48 3.39 -1.89 -3.35
CA SER A 48 3.69 -3.01 -4.24
C SER A 48 3.68 -2.60 -5.69
N LEU A 49 4.52 -3.25 -6.50
CA LEU A 49 4.32 -3.33 -7.94
C LEU A 49 3.48 -4.58 -8.21
N GLY A 50 2.28 -4.41 -8.78
CA GLY A 50 1.39 -5.51 -9.01
C GLY A 50 0.59 -5.39 -10.29
N LEU A 51 0.17 -6.55 -10.80
CA LEU A 51 -0.79 -6.70 -11.86
C LEU A 51 -2.12 -7.11 -11.21
N THR A 52 -3.15 -6.30 -11.42
CA THR A 52 -4.53 -6.64 -11.07
C THR A 52 -5.29 -6.98 -12.34
N SER A 53 -5.98 -8.12 -12.37
CA SER A 53 -6.88 -8.50 -13.45
C SER A 53 -8.30 -8.63 -12.92
N ASP A 54 -9.21 -7.84 -13.47
CA ASP A 54 -10.60 -7.79 -13.07
C ASP A 54 -11.47 -8.39 -14.18
N THR A 55 -12.27 -9.39 -13.82
CA THR A 55 -13.32 -9.91 -14.69
C THR A 55 -14.67 -9.40 -14.20
N MET A 56 -15.27 -8.50 -14.96
CA MET A 56 -16.52 -7.82 -14.63
C MET A 56 -17.70 -8.56 -15.27
N PHE A 57 -18.73 -8.83 -14.48
CA PHE A 57 -19.96 -9.48 -14.94
C PHE A 57 -21.14 -8.54 -14.72
N ASN A 58 -21.84 -8.18 -15.79
CA ASN A 58 -23.07 -7.40 -15.69
C ASN A 58 -24.08 -7.85 -16.75
N LEU A 59 -25.25 -8.33 -16.31
CA LEU A 59 -26.43 -8.63 -17.13
C LEU A 59 -26.10 -9.25 -18.51
N GLY A 60 -25.31 -10.33 -18.53
CA GLY A 60 -24.96 -11.08 -19.74
C GLY A 60 -23.77 -10.55 -20.55
N LYS A 61 -23.06 -9.52 -20.07
CA LYS A 61 -21.82 -9.02 -20.67
C LYS A 61 -20.63 -9.27 -19.75
N THR A 62 -19.57 -9.85 -20.29
CA THR A 62 -18.27 -10.05 -19.61
C THR A 62 -17.24 -9.10 -20.18
N ALA A 63 -16.48 -8.44 -19.31
CA ALA A 63 -15.35 -7.58 -19.67
C ALA A 63 -14.14 -7.96 -18.82
N VAL A 64 -12.95 -7.99 -19.43
CA VAL A 64 -11.69 -8.23 -18.72
C VAL A 64 -10.83 -6.98 -18.78
N ARG A 65 -10.42 -6.50 -17.61
CA ARG A 65 -9.48 -5.39 -17.47
C ARG A 65 -8.22 -5.90 -16.80
N SER A 66 -7.06 -5.42 -17.24
CA SER A 66 -5.81 -5.65 -16.53
C SER A 66 -5.14 -4.31 -16.23
N THR A 67 -4.65 -4.13 -15.00
CA THR A 67 -4.03 -2.89 -14.55
C THR A 67 -2.69 -3.20 -13.92
N LEU A 68 -1.62 -2.60 -14.46
CA LEU A 68 -0.29 -2.62 -13.85
C LEU A 68 -0.13 -1.39 -12.97
N LEU A 69 0.19 -1.59 -11.70
CA LEU A 69 0.15 -0.54 -10.68
C LEU A 69 1.37 -0.58 -9.77
N VAL A 70 1.92 0.59 -9.49
CA VAL A 70 2.81 0.82 -8.36
C VAL A 70 2.02 1.61 -7.32
N THR A 71 2.01 1.15 -6.08
CA THR A 71 1.30 1.80 -4.98
C THR A 71 2.23 2.13 -3.82
N ALA A 72 1.95 3.21 -3.11
CA ALA A 72 2.60 3.57 -1.84
C ALA A 72 1.61 4.36 -0.99
N GLY A 73 1.76 4.31 0.33
CA GLY A 73 0.88 5.10 1.19
C GLY A 73 1.10 4.87 2.67
N PRO A 74 0.53 5.75 3.52
CA PRO A 74 0.56 5.57 4.96
C PRO A 74 -0.26 4.34 5.36
N LYS A 75 0.28 3.54 6.29
CA LYS A 75 -0.41 2.37 6.85
C LYS A 75 -0.21 2.30 8.37
N TYR A 76 -1.32 2.29 9.11
CA TYR A 76 -1.35 2.27 10.56
C TYR A 76 -1.85 0.92 11.07
N ASN A 77 -1.09 0.28 11.96
CA ASN A 77 -1.53 -0.94 12.66
C ASN A 77 -2.27 -0.54 13.93
N ILE A 78 -3.59 -0.68 13.93
CA ILE A 78 -4.45 -0.37 15.08
C ILE A 78 -4.17 -1.32 16.25
N THR A 79 -3.97 -2.61 15.98
CA THR A 79 -3.74 -3.62 17.02
C THR A 79 -2.48 -3.32 17.82
N ARG A 80 -1.45 -2.74 17.18
CA ARG A 80 -0.17 -2.41 17.82
C ARG A 80 0.00 -0.92 18.11
N GLN A 81 -0.97 -0.11 17.73
CA GLN A 81 -0.97 1.35 17.88
C GLN A 81 0.28 2.03 17.28
N GLU A 82 0.77 1.53 16.15
CA GLU A 82 1.97 2.06 15.50
C GLU A 82 1.81 2.24 13.99
N TRP A 83 2.49 3.26 13.47
CA TRP A 83 2.79 3.35 12.04
C TRP A 83 3.92 2.38 11.75
N SER A 84 3.65 1.38 10.91
CA SER A 84 4.61 0.32 10.65
C SER A 84 4.67 0.04 9.16
N PRO A 85 5.83 0.24 8.51
CA PRO A 85 6.05 -0.28 7.16
C PRO A 85 6.19 -1.81 7.18
N ALA A 86 6.38 -2.39 8.37
CA ALA A 86 6.67 -3.79 8.54
C ALA A 86 5.40 -4.65 8.47
N PHE A 87 5.56 -5.79 7.83
CA PHE A 87 4.50 -6.75 7.62
C PHE A 87 4.26 -7.59 8.88
N GLN A 88 3.50 -7.05 9.83
CA GLN A 88 3.20 -7.67 11.13
C GLN A 88 1.75 -8.16 11.21
N ASP A 89 1.39 -8.85 12.29
CA ASP A 89 0.01 -9.28 12.55
C ASP A 89 -0.81 -8.15 13.18
N GLY A 90 -2.08 -8.07 12.79
CA GLY A 90 -3.02 -7.10 13.34
C GLY A 90 -4.00 -6.52 12.32
N PHE A 91 -4.79 -5.59 12.81
CA PHE A 91 -5.71 -4.78 12.03
C PHE A 91 -5.02 -3.52 11.53
N TYR A 92 -5.22 -3.22 10.27
CA TYR A 92 -4.58 -2.12 9.57
C TYR A 92 -5.63 -1.20 8.93
N ILE A 93 -5.34 0.10 8.98
CA ILE A 93 -5.97 1.09 8.10
C ILE A 93 -4.86 1.77 7.30
N GLY A 94 -5.08 1.90 6.00
CA GLY A 94 -4.12 2.55 5.11
C GLY A 94 -4.80 3.37 4.03
N MET A 95 -4.02 4.27 3.43
CA MET A 95 -4.45 5.09 2.31
C MET A 95 -3.48 4.91 1.14
N PRO A 96 -3.57 3.79 0.39
CA PRO A 96 -2.69 3.58 -0.75
C PRO A 96 -2.98 4.59 -1.85
N VAL A 97 -1.93 5.18 -2.42
CA VAL A 97 -1.97 5.97 -3.63
C VAL A 97 -1.12 5.26 -4.67
N GLY A 98 -1.67 5.08 -5.86
CA GLY A 98 -1.01 4.39 -6.94
C GLY A 98 -0.88 5.22 -8.20
N ILE A 99 0.06 4.79 -9.03
CA ILE A 99 0.20 5.22 -10.41
C ILE A 99 0.35 3.96 -11.26
N GLY A 100 -0.36 3.90 -12.38
CA GLY A 100 -0.38 2.71 -13.20
C GLY A 100 -0.86 2.94 -14.62
N VAL A 101 -0.87 1.84 -15.36
CA VAL A 101 -1.40 1.76 -16.72
C VAL A 101 -2.46 0.66 -16.74
N MET A 102 -3.64 1.03 -17.21
CA MET A 102 -4.76 0.13 -17.45
C MET A 102 -4.76 -0.31 -18.91
N PHE A 103 -4.80 -1.61 -19.14
CA PHE A 103 -4.95 -2.24 -20.44
C PHE A 103 -6.42 -2.64 -20.63
N LYS A 104 -7.06 -2.05 -21.64
CA LYS A 104 -8.44 -2.30 -22.02
C LYS A 104 -8.44 -3.28 -23.21
N GLY A 105 -8.70 -4.57 -22.97
CA GLY A 105 -8.80 -5.59 -24.03
C GLY A 105 -10.21 -6.18 -24.23
N ALA A 106 -10.77 -6.03 -25.44
CA ALA A 106 -11.81 -6.92 -26.00
C ALA A 106 -11.55 -7.32 -27.48
N SER A 107 -10.60 -6.69 -28.16
CA SER A 107 -10.18 -7.01 -29.54
C SER A 107 -8.77 -6.45 -29.80
N SER A 108 -8.18 -6.84 -30.93
CA SER A 108 -6.77 -6.72 -31.36
C SER A 108 -6.04 -5.36 -31.29
N ALA A 109 -6.62 -4.32 -30.69
CA ALA A 109 -5.95 -3.06 -30.37
C ALA A 109 -5.93 -2.89 -28.84
N PHE A 110 -4.73 -2.90 -28.25
CA PHE A 110 -4.55 -2.62 -26.83
C PHE A 110 -4.74 -1.11 -26.61
N ASP A 111 -5.93 -0.72 -26.17
CA ASP A 111 -6.16 0.63 -25.66
C ASP A 111 -5.60 0.72 -24.23
N THR A 112 -4.81 1.76 -23.97
CA THR A 112 -4.11 1.96 -22.69
C THR A 112 -4.49 3.30 -22.11
N SER A 113 -4.88 3.31 -20.84
CA SER A 113 -5.14 4.54 -20.10
C SER A 113 -4.22 4.63 -18.89
N PHE A 114 -3.75 5.84 -18.61
CA PHE A 114 -3.09 6.12 -17.35
C PHE A 114 -4.11 6.11 -16.22
N VAL A 115 -3.70 5.62 -15.04
CA VAL A 115 -4.56 5.60 -13.86
C VAL A 115 -3.79 6.04 -12.63
N MET A 116 -4.45 6.81 -11.80
CA MET A 116 -3.96 7.22 -10.48
C MET A 116 -5.01 6.85 -9.43
N PRO A 117 -5.03 5.60 -8.93
CA PRO A 117 -5.95 5.21 -7.89
C PRO A 117 -5.52 5.81 -6.55
N ILE A 118 -6.47 6.45 -5.87
CA ILE A 118 -6.36 6.79 -4.45
C ILE A 118 -7.30 5.86 -3.70
N GLY A 119 -6.83 5.25 -2.61
CA GLY A 119 -7.58 4.23 -1.90
C GLY A 119 -7.72 4.47 -0.41
N LEU A 120 -8.76 3.89 0.18
CA LEU A 120 -8.87 3.60 1.61
C LEU A 120 -8.89 2.08 1.78
N GLU A 121 -7.97 1.53 2.57
CA GLU A 121 -7.88 0.10 2.84
C GLU A 121 -8.06 -0.16 4.34
N ALA A 122 -8.97 -1.06 4.69
CA ALA A 122 -9.03 -1.65 6.02
C ALA A 122 -8.80 -3.15 5.89
N SER A 123 -7.77 -3.67 6.55
CA SER A 123 -7.40 -5.09 6.43
C SER A 123 -7.01 -5.70 7.76
N TYR A 124 -7.39 -6.96 7.95
CA TYR A 124 -6.89 -7.77 9.06
C TYR A 124 -5.94 -8.81 8.53
N LYS A 125 -4.82 -8.96 9.24
CA LYS A 125 -3.77 -9.87 8.83
C LYS A 125 -3.37 -10.80 9.96
N LEU A 126 -3.18 -12.06 9.56
CA LEU A 126 -2.72 -13.17 10.38
C LEU A 126 -1.53 -13.87 9.71
N GLY A 127 -0.43 -14.07 10.42
CA GLY A 127 0.74 -14.84 9.99
C GLY A 127 2.03 -14.03 9.92
N GLY A 128 3.11 -14.64 10.42
CA GLY A 128 4.47 -14.10 10.44
C GLY A 128 5.49 -15.01 9.77
N GLY A 129 6.67 -14.48 9.45
CA GLY A 129 7.80 -15.28 8.97
C GLY A 129 7.69 -15.74 7.51
N GLY A 130 7.19 -14.88 6.62
CA GLY A 130 7.17 -15.15 5.17
C GLY A 130 5.92 -15.85 4.65
N PHE A 131 4.97 -16.22 5.53
CA PHE A 131 3.62 -16.63 5.15
C PHE A 131 2.58 -15.84 5.96
N GLY A 132 1.50 -15.40 5.32
CA GLY A 132 0.39 -14.77 6.02
C GLY A 132 -0.88 -14.68 5.19
N PHE A 133 -2.00 -14.56 5.85
CA PHE A 133 -3.31 -14.34 5.26
C PHE A 133 -3.75 -12.90 5.53
N THR A 134 -4.46 -12.29 4.57
CA THR A 134 -5.09 -11.00 4.75
C THR A 134 -6.49 -11.03 4.21
N ILE A 135 -7.44 -10.52 4.98
CA ILE A 135 -8.76 -10.15 4.51
C ILE A 135 -8.89 -8.64 4.61
N GLY A 136 -9.47 -8.01 3.60
CA GLY A 136 -9.61 -6.56 3.63
C GLY A 136 -10.73 -6.05 2.75
N THR A 137 -11.12 -4.82 3.04
CA THR A 137 -11.92 -3.99 2.16
C THR A 137 -11.06 -2.86 1.63
N LYS A 138 -11.19 -2.56 0.34
CA LYS A 138 -10.50 -1.44 -0.30
C LYS A 138 -11.48 -0.62 -1.10
N TYR A 139 -11.45 0.70 -0.93
CA TYR A 139 -12.23 1.64 -1.72
C TYR A 139 -11.31 2.48 -2.57
N GLU A 140 -11.38 2.40 -3.91
CA GLU A 140 -10.49 3.11 -4.83
C GLU A 140 -11.22 4.15 -5.69
N PHE A 141 -10.51 5.25 -6.01
CA PHE A 141 -10.92 6.31 -6.91
C PHE A 141 -9.86 6.51 -8.01
N ALA A 142 -10.24 6.38 -9.28
CA ALA A 142 -9.34 6.66 -10.41
C ALA A 142 -9.70 7.97 -11.11
N LEU A 143 -8.71 8.84 -11.36
CA LEU A 143 -8.92 10.20 -11.86
C LEU A 143 -9.11 10.33 -13.39
N GLU A 144 -8.75 9.32 -14.19
CA GLU A 144 -8.74 9.44 -15.65
C GLU A 144 -9.67 8.42 -16.35
N GLU A 145 -10.68 8.97 -17.03
CA GLU A 145 -11.46 8.39 -18.14
C GLU A 145 -12.41 7.21 -17.92
N LEU A 146 -12.76 6.87 -16.70
CA LEU A 146 -13.95 6.06 -16.42
C LEU A 146 -14.69 6.76 -15.30
N GLY A 147 -15.75 7.52 -15.64
CA GLY A 147 -16.54 8.34 -14.72
C GLY A 147 -16.46 7.82 -13.29
N THR A 148 -15.79 8.60 -12.44
CA THR A 148 -15.42 8.33 -11.04
C THR A 148 -15.61 6.88 -10.62
N LEU A 149 -14.76 5.97 -11.11
CA LEU A 149 -14.94 4.55 -10.84
C LEU A 149 -14.71 4.26 -9.35
N HIS A 150 -15.80 4.23 -8.59
CA HIS A 150 -15.83 3.82 -7.19
C HIS A 150 -15.88 2.30 -7.12
N ILE A 151 -14.79 1.71 -6.65
CA ILE A 151 -14.62 0.25 -6.48
C ILE A 151 -14.55 0.00 -4.99
N ALA A 152 -15.51 -0.77 -4.45
CA ALA A 152 -15.32 -1.44 -3.17
C ALA A 152 -14.90 -2.89 -3.45
N ASP A 153 -13.76 -3.32 -2.94
CA ASP A 153 -13.25 -4.69 -3.10
C ASP A 153 -13.18 -5.36 -1.74
N VAL A 154 -13.80 -6.53 -1.59
CA VAL A 154 -13.55 -7.44 -0.47
C VAL A 154 -12.63 -8.54 -0.96
N TYR A 155 -11.43 -8.61 -0.41
CA TYR A 155 -10.40 -9.54 -0.87
C TYR A 155 -9.89 -10.43 0.26
N ALA A 156 -9.42 -11.61 -0.15
CA ALA A 156 -8.63 -12.52 0.65
C ALA A 156 -7.31 -12.79 -0.08
N GLY A 157 -6.20 -12.73 0.64
CA GLY A 157 -4.88 -12.86 0.03
C GLY A 157 -3.88 -13.62 0.88
N ILE A 158 -2.92 -14.21 0.19
CA ILE A 158 -1.80 -14.93 0.75
C ILE A 158 -0.53 -14.13 0.47
N HIS A 159 0.25 -13.96 1.52
CA HIS A 159 1.56 -13.33 1.49
C HIS A 159 2.60 -14.42 1.55
N LEU A 160 3.49 -14.41 0.59
CA LEU A 160 4.77 -15.08 0.59
C LEU A 160 5.85 -14.00 0.84
N SER A 161 7.06 -14.36 1.28
CA SER A 161 8.10 -13.40 1.66
C SER A 161 8.26 -12.21 0.71
N THR A 162 8.22 -12.47 -0.61
CA THR A 162 8.38 -11.45 -1.66
C THR A 162 7.10 -11.18 -2.44
N PHE A 163 6.15 -12.11 -2.44
CA PHE A 163 4.99 -12.09 -3.32
C PHE A 163 3.70 -11.98 -2.53
N PHE A 164 2.73 -11.30 -3.11
CA PHE A 164 1.36 -11.26 -2.61
C PHE A 164 0.43 -11.71 -3.73
N PHE A 165 -0.48 -12.60 -3.37
CA PHE A 165 -1.56 -13.04 -4.23
C PHE A 165 -2.88 -12.78 -3.51
N SER A 166 -3.85 -12.15 -4.17
CA SER A 166 -5.20 -12.08 -3.65
C SER A 166 -6.26 -12.36 -4.69
N VAL A 167 -7.38 -12.84 -4.19
CA VAL A 167 -8.64 -12.92 -4.91
C VAL A 167 -9.66 -12.08 -4.17
N GLY A 168 -10.44 -11.31 -4.90
CA GLY A 168 -11.45 -10.44 -4.32
C GLY A 168 -12.72 -10.38 -5.15
N TYR A 169 -13.77 -9.85 -4.53
CA TYR A 169 -14.99 -9.48 -5.21
C TYR A 169 -15.13 -7.97 -5.19
N ILE A 170 -15.21 -7.39 -6.38
CA ILE A 170 -15.39 -5.96 -6.58
C ILE A 170 -16.87 -5.67 -6.73
N PHE A 171 -17.35 -4.70 -5.96
CA PHE A 171 -18.63 -4.03 -6.13
C PHE A 171 -18.41 -2.73 -6.89
N PHE A 172 -19.22 -2.50 -7.92
CA PHE A 172 -19.21 -1.24 -8.66
C PHE A 172 -20.35 -0.36 -8.17
N SER A 173 -20.05 0.92 -7.92
CA SER A 173 -21.10 1.92 -7.68
C SER A 173 -22.02 2.06 -8.90
N LYS A 174 -23.24 2.58 -8.71
CA LYS A 174 -24.15 2.85 -9.83
C LYS A 174 -23.56 3.94 -10.73
N GLN A 175 -23.04 3.56 -11.89
CA GLN A 175 -22.50 4.51 -12.84
C GLN A 175 -22.47 3.91 -14.24
N ASN A 176 -22.46 4.80 -15.24
CA ASN A 176 -22.22 4.39 -16.61
C ASN A 176 -20.71 4.26 -16.81
N ILE A 177 -20.21 3.02 -16.76
CA ILE A 177 -18.81 2.71 -17.06
C ILE A 177 -18.72 2.37 -18.54
N THR A 178 -17.91 3.10 -19.29
CA THR A 178 -17.60 2.73 -20.67
C THR A 178 -16.33 1.88 -20.69
N LEU A 179 -16.46 0.56 -20.81
CA LEU A 179 -15.31 -0.32 -21.03
C LEU A 179 -15.24 -0.68 -22.50
N PHE A 180 -14.09 -0.40 -23.13
CA PHE A 180 -13.91 -0.56 -24.58
C PHE A 180 -14.93 0.33 -25.34
N ASN A 181 -15.64 -0.23 -26.33
CA ASN A 181 -16.73 0.43 -27.06
C ASN A 181 -18.12 0.11 -26.49
N ARG A 182 -18.20 -0.35 -25.24
CA ARG A 182 -19.46 -0.74 -24.61
C ARG A 182 -19.67 0.08 -23.35
N SER A 183 -20.79 0.78 -23.28
CA SER A 183 -21.27 1.34 -22.03
C SER A 183 -21.98 0.26 -21.21
N PHE A 184 -21.59 0.15 -19.97
CA PHE A 184 -22.14 -0.70 -18.93
C PHE A 184 -22.76 0.22 -17.90
N GLU A 185 -24.07 0.12 -17.71
CA GLU A 185 -24.70 0.69 -16.52
C GLU A 185 -24.43 -0.29 -15.38
N THR A 186 -23.50 0.03 -14.47
CA THR A 186 -23.32 -0.77 -13.27
C THR A 186 -24.46 -0.49 -12.31
N ASP A 187 -25.03 -1.54 -11.73
CA ASP A 187 -25.92 -1.49 -10.57
C ASP A 187 -25.05 -1.68 -9.30
N PRO A 188 -25.40 -1.12 -8.13
CA PRO A 188 -24.73 -1.44 -6.85
C PRO A 188 -24.65 -2.94 -6.52
N LEU A 189 -25.44 -3.80 -7.20
CA LEU A 189 -25.37 -5.26 -7.11
C LEU A 189 -24.50 -5.91 -8.20
N SER A 190 -23.99 -5.14 -9.15
CA SER A 190 -23.08 -5.62 -10.19
C SER A 190 -21.64 -5.63 -9.68
N GLY A 191 -20.88 -6.64 -10.09
CA GLY A 191 -19.55 -6.85 -9.57
C GLY A 191 -18.69 -7.75 -10.44
N GLY A 192 -17.51 -8.06 -9.94
CA GLY A 192 -16.52 -8.84 -10.65
C GLY A 192 -15.55 -9.54 -9.72
N PHE A 193 -14.85 -10.53 -10.27
CA PHE A 193 -13.72 -11.12 -9.57
C PHE A 193 -12.46 -10.33 -9.88
N SER A 194 -11.73 -9.99 -8.83
CA SER A 194 -10.40 -9.39 -8.87
C SER A 194 -9.37 -10.46 -8.58
N PHE A 195 -8.33 -10.51 -9.39
CA PHE A 195 -7.13 -11.30 -9.14
C PHE A 195 -5.94 -10.37 -9.10
N GLN A 196 -5.27 -10.30 -7.96
CA GLN A 196 -4.08 -9.46 -7.81
C GLN A 196 -2.86 -10.34 -7.60
N PHE A 197 -1.81 -10.03 -8.34
CA PHE A 197 -0.46 -10.48 -8.06
C PHE A 197 0.43 -9.27 -7.85
N ALA A 198 1.18 -9.24 -6.75
CA ALA A 198 2.05 -8.13 -6.44
C ALA A 198 3.39 -8.59 -5.87
N VAL A 199 4.45 -7.86 -6.24
CA VAL A 199 5.78 -7.97 -5.66
C VAL A 199 5.93 -6.87 -4.61
N ARG A 200 6.33 -7.26 -3.40
CA ARG A 200 6.68 -6.30 -2.34
C ARG A 200 8.01 -5.63 -2.64
N MET A 201 8.06 -4.33 -2.41
CA MET A 201 9.27 -3.51 -2.51
C MET A 201 9.74 -3.07 -1.13
#